data_AF-A0A1Z9KC42-F1
#
_entry.id   AF-A0A1Z9KC42-F1
#
_cell.length_a   1.000
_cell.length_b   1.000
_cell.length_c   1.000
_cell.angle_alpha   90.00
_cell.angle_beta   90.00
_cell.angle_gamma   90.00
#
_symmetry.space_group_name_H-M   'P 1'
#
loop_
_entity.id
_entity.type
_entity.pdbx_description
1 polymer ?
#
loop_
_entity_poly.entity_id
_entity_poly.type
_entity_poly.pdbx_seq_one_letter_code
_entity_poly.pdbx_strand_id
1 'polypeptide(L)'
;MNKPTIIFAQKDEKDLLDLLIKLAEESSNERVDVMGTPVPMFNISTSMVKIFKAWKKKQPTLPELQQLSNLLEQLSEKLIEFGSGYEPVPLLSLSKLYHDKDFISQAGIEIQLNGYAKLLDY
;
A
#
# COMPACT_ATOMS: atom_id res chain seq x y z
N MET A 1 -20.04 7.94 14.40
CA MET A 1 -18.88 7.06 14.20
C MET A 1 -17.63 7.90 14.35
N ASN A 2 -16.67 7.49 15.18
CA ASN A 2 -15.36 8.15 15.21
C ASN A 2 -14.70 7.91 13.86
N LYS A 3 -14.15 8.97 13.24
CA LYS A 3 -13.43 8.81 11.98
C LYS A 3 -12.18 7.95 12.21
N PRO A 4 -11.88 6.97 11.33
CA PRO A 4 -10.63 6.25 11.42
C PRO A 4 -9.46 7.23 11.31
N THR A 5 -8.44 7.04 12.14
CA THR A 5 -7.28 7.94 12.19
C THR A 5 -6.00 7.18 11.88
N ILE A 6 -5.12 7.80 11.07
CA ILE A 6 -3.75 7.36 10.86
C ILE A 6 -2.83 8.55 11.09
N ILE A 7 -1.75 8.32 11.83
CA ILE A 7 -0.71 9.32 12.05
C ILE A 7 0.43 9.04 11.06
N PHE A 8 0.55 9.90 10.06
CA PHE A 8 1.67 9.90 9.13
C PHE A 8 2.84 10.69 9.72
N ALA A 9 4.05 10.14 9.63
CA ALA A 9 5.25 10.83 10.09
C ALA A 9 5.74 11.85 9.07
N GLN A 10 5.44 11.62 7.78
CA GLN A 10 5.93 12.42 6.67
C GLN A 10 4.83 12.61 5.62
N LYS A 11 4.86 13.74 4.89
CA LYS A 11 3.94 13.99 3.78
C LYS A 11 4.05 12.92 2.69
N ASP A 12 5.26 12.45 2.44
CA ASP A 12 5.53 11.43 1.42
C ASP A 12 4.83 10.09 1.72
N GLU A 13 4.59 9.73 2.99
CA GLU A 13 3.80 8.54 3.36
C GLU A 13 2.34 8.69 2.89
N LYS A 14 1.74 9.86 3.14
CA LYS A 14 0.36 10.15 2.72
C LYS A 14 0.26 10.16 1.19
N ASP A 15 1.14 10.90 0.52
CA ASP A 15 1.13 11.02 -0.95
C ASP A 15 1.32 9.64 -1.63
N LEU A 16 2.14 8.76 -1.03
CA LEU A 16 2.33 7.39 -1.49
C LEU A 16 1.08 6.54 -1.25
N LEU A 17 0.43 6.62 -0.08
CA LEU A 17 -0.81 5.90 0.20
C LEU A 17 -1.92 6.30 -0.80
N ASP A 18 -2.10 7.58 -1.07
CA ASP A 18 -3.11 8.09 -2.01
C ASP A 18 -2.87 7.55 -3.43
N LEU A 19 -1.59 7.46 -3.84
CA LEU A 19 -1.22 6.85 -5.11
C LEU A 19 -1.56 5.36 -5.13
N LEU A 20 -1.22 4.61 -4.07
CA LEU A 20 -1.51 3.20 -3.99
C LEU A 20 -3.02 2.95 -4.06
N ILE A 21 -3.84 3.74 -3.35
CA ILE A 21 -5.30 3.66 -3.44
C ILE A 21 -5.79 3.89 -4.88
N LYS A 22 -5.25 4.88 -5.59
CA LYS A 22 -5.59 5.12 -7.01
C LYS A 22 -5.16 3.98 -7.91
N LEU A 23 -3.96 3.43 -7.73
CA LEU A 23 -3.48 2.29 -8.50
C LEU A 23 -4.36 1.04 -8.27
N ALA A 24 -4.86 0.84 -7.05
CA ALA A 24 -5.83 -0.21 -6.74
C ALA A 24 -7.19 -0.01 -7.44
N GLU A 25 -7.59 1.24 -7.69
CA GLU A 25 -8.83 1.56 -8.42
C GLU A 25 -8.69 1.36 -9.94
N GLU A 26 -7.51 1.65 -10.48
CA GLU A 26 -7.22 1.54 -11.92
C GLU A 26 -6.89 0.10 -12.34
N SER A 27 -6.20 -0.67 -11.50
CA SER A 27 -6.05 -2.10 -11.73
C SER A 27 -7.44 -2.73 -11.59
N SER A 28 -7.91 -3.43 -12.62
CA SER A 28 -9.19 -4.17 -12.58
C SER A 28 -9.12 -5.39 -11.64
N ASN A 29 -8.57 -5.20 -10.45
CA ASN A 29 -8.33 -6.26 -9.48
C ASN A 29 -9.63 -6.50 -8.73
N GLU A 30 -10.12 -7.72 -8.92
CA GLU A 30 -11.16 -8.37 -8.16
C GLU A 30 -11.25 -7.78 -6.76
N ARG A 31 -12.38 -7.12 -6.44
CA ARG A 31 -12.83 -7.07 -5.06
C ARG A 31 -12.90 -8.52 -4.61
N VAL A 32 -11.84 -9.01 -4.01
CA VAL A 32 -11.90 -10.29 -3.32
C VAL A 32 -12.67 -9.94 -2.06
N ASP A 33 -13.99 -10.05 -2.15
CA ASP A 33 -14.84 -10.24 -0.99
C ASP A 33 -14.39 -11.58 -0.38
N VAL A 34 -13.30 -11.54 0.39
CA VAL A 34 -12.85 -12.68 1.18
C VAL A 34 -13.98 -12.94 2.17
N MET A 35 -14.82 -13.91 1.84
CA MET A 35 -15.94 -14.38 2.66
C MET A 35 -15.48 -14.52 4.11
N GLY A 36 -15.98 -13.66 4.99
CA GLY A 36 -15.67 -13.67 6.43
C GLY A 36 -14.92 -12.44 6.96
N THR A 37 -14.38 -11.57 6.09
CA THR A 37 -13.79 -10.29 6.51
C THR A 37 -14.80 -9.15 6.28
N PRO A 38 -15.20 -8.37 7.30
CA PRO A 38 -16.19 -7.29 7.15
C PRO A 38 -15.65 -6.07 6.38
N VAL A 39 -14.44 -6.16 5.84
CA VAL A 39 -13.65 -5.05 5.30
C VAL A 39 -13.24 -5.38 3.87
N PRO A 40 -13.57 -4.54 2.88
CA PRO A 40 -13.04 -4.73 1.53
C PRO A 40 -11.51 -4.69 1.57
N MET A 41 -10.83 -5.55 0.81
CA MET A 41 -9.38 -5.50 0.63
C MET A 41 -9.07 -5.23 -0.83
N PHE A 42 -8.03 -4.43 -1.09
CA PHE A 42 -7.58 -4.10 -2.43
C PHE A 42 -6.16 -4.61 -2.64
N ASN A 43 -5.97 -5.50 -3.59
CA ASN A 43 -4.65 -6.04 -3.91
C ASN A 43 -4.08 -5.31 -5.12
N ILE A 44 -2.80 -4.97 -5.08
CA ILE A 44 -2.05 -4.37 -6.17
C ILE A 44 -0.80 -5.22 -6.35
N SER A 45 -0.67 -5.88 -7.50
CA SER A 45 0.57 -6.56 -7.87
C SER A 45 1.26 -5.74 -8.96
N THR A 46 2.41 -5.14 -8.64
CA THR A 46 3.13 -4.24 -9.55
C THR A 46 4.63 -4.25 -9.25
N SER A 47 5.43 -3.44 -9.93
CA SER A 47 6.86 -3.30 -9.61
C SER A 47 7.14 -1.97 -8.91
N MET A 48 8.18 -1.92 -8.06
CA MET A 48 8.64 -0.68 -7.43
C MET A 48 8.90 0.42 -8.46
N VAL A 49 9.44 0.06 -9.62
CA VAL A 49 9.70 1.01 -10.71
C VAL A 49 8.39 1.61 -11.25
N LYS A 50 7.32 0.82 -11.38
CA LYS A 50 6.00 1.32 -11.81
C LYS A 50 5.39 2.25 -10.76
N ILE A 51 5.44 1.87 -9.48
CA ILE A 51 4.97 2.70 -8.37
C ILE A 51 5.73 4.04 -8.37
N PHE A 52 7.07 3.99 -8.43
CA PHE A 52 7.88 5.21 -8.42
C PHE A 52 7.58 6.13 -9.60
N LYS A 53 7.44 5.57 -10.80
CA LYS A 53 7.09 6.34 -12.01
C LYS A 53 5.73 7.00 -11.89
N ALA A 54 4.73 6.27 -11.36
CA ALA A 54 3.40 6.83 -11.12
C ALA A 54 3.43 7.95 -10.06
N TRP A 55 4.31 7.82 -9.06
CA TRP A 55 4.46 8.79 -7.98
C TRP A 55 5.20 10.06 -8.38
N LYS A 56 6.47 9.93 -8.81
CA LYS A 56 7.39 11.05 -9.05
C LYS A 56 7.48 11.44 -10.53
N LYS A 57 6.77 10.75 -11.43
CA LYS A 57 6.69 11.03 -12.89
C LYS A 57 8.06 11.12 -13.59
N LYS A 58 9.05 10.37 -13.10
CA LYS A 58 10.43 10.33 -13.65
C LYS A 58 11.02 8.92 -13.55
N GLN A 59 12.16 8.71 -14.21
CA GLN A 59 12.92 7.47 -14.06
C GLN A 59 13.57 7.41 -12.67
N PRO A 60 13.42 6.29 -11.94
CA PRO A 60 14.05 6.14 -10.63
C PRO A 60 15.55 5.88 -10.75
N THR A 61 16.30 6.43 -9.79
CA THR A 61 17.65 5.97 -9.45
C THR A 61 17.60 4.87 -8.38
N LEU A 62 18.70 4.12 -8.21
CA LEU A 62 18.77 3.06 -7.20
C LEU A 62 18.49 3.57 -5.76
N PRO A 63 19.07 4.69 -5.29
CA PRO A 63 18.76 5.23 -3.96
C PRO A 63 17.29 5.60 -3.79
N GLU A 64 16.63 6.08 -4.85
CA GLU A 64 15.21 6.43 -4.81
C GLU A 64 14.30 5.20 -4.71
N LEU A 65 14.69 4.08 -5.33
CA LEU A 65 13.99 2.81 -5.14
C LEU A 65 14.15 2.27 -3.73
N GLN A 66 15.34 2.44 -3.12
CA GLN A 66 15.57 2.08 -1.72
C GLN A 66 14.70 2.94 -0.78
N GLN A 67 14.62 4.26 -1.04
CA GLN A 67 13.74 5.15 -0.30
C GLN A 67 12.27 4.74 -0.43
N LEU A 68 11.81 4.41 -1.65
CA LEU A 68 10.45 3.91 -1.86
C LEU A 68 10.20 2.61 -1.11
N SER A 69 11.15 1.66 -1.11
CA SER A 69 11.03 0.41 -0.36
C SER A 69 10.87 0.70 1.14
N ASN A 70 11.67 1.59 1.70
CA ASN A 70 11.58 1.95 3.12
C ASN A 70 10.24 2.59 3.46
N LEU A 71 9.71 3.46 2.59
CA LEU A 71 8.40 4.07 2.77
C LEU A 71 7.26 3.04 2.71
N LEU A 72 7.34 2.07 1.82
CA LEU A 72 6.36 0.98 1.74
C LEU A 72 6.40 0.10 3.00
N GLU A 73 7.58 -0.19 3.52
CA GLU A 73 7.76 -0.93 4.79
C GLU A 73 7.18 -0.12 5.96
N GLN A 74 7.48 1.17 6.05
CA GLN A 74 6.90 2.07 7.07
C GLN A 74 5.37 2.10 7.00
N LEU A 75 4.79 2.14 5.80
CA LEU A 75 3.34 2.08 5.62
C LEU A 75 2.75 0.72 6.02
N SER A 76 3.46 -0.39 5.81
CA SER A 76 3.00 -1.72 6.24
C SER A 76 2.93 -1.88 7.76
N GLU A 77 3.72 -1.10 8.50
CA GLU A 77 3.72 -1.08 9.96
C GLU A 77 2.61 -0.18 10.53
N LYS A 78 1.95 0.63 9.69
CA LYS A 78 0.87 1.51 10.14
C LYS A 78 -0.41 0.73 10.43
N LEU A 79 -1.11 1.19 11.46
CA LEU A 79 -2.42 0.70 11.86
C LEU A 79 -3.47 1.79 11.66
N ILE A 80 -4.69 1.36 11.36
CA ILE A 80 -5.89 2.18 11.30
C ILE A 80 -6.62 2.04 12.63
N GLU A 81 -6.78 3.14 13.36
CA GLU A 81 -7.48 3.16 14.65
C GLU A 81 -8.92 3.65 14.48
N PHE A 82 -9.89 2.87 15.00
CA PHE A 82 -11.34 3.19 14.96
C PHE A 82 -11.89 3.68 16.31
N GLY A 83 -11.01 3.89 17.30
CA GLY A 83 -11.35 4.28 18.67
C GLY A 83 -11.36 3.11 19.65
N SER A 84 -11.58 3.41 20.93
CA SER A 84 -11.35 2.50 22.08
C SER A 84 -12.24 1.25 22.15
N GLY A 85 -13.15 1.05 21.21
CA GLY A 85 -14.05 -0.12 21.14
C GLY A 85 -13.70 -1.12 20.04
N TYR A 86 -12.63 -0.88 19.27
CA TYR A 86 -12.24 -1.70 18.13
C TYR A 86 -10.73 -1.97 18.15
N GLU A 87 -10.35 -3.17 17.74
CA GLU A 87 -8.94 -3.49 17.53
C GLU A 87 -8.40 -2.72 16.32
N PRO A 88 -7.19 -2.12 16.40
CA PRO A 88 -6.55 -1.53 15.25
C PRO A 88 -6.30 -2.57 14.17
N VAL A 89 -6.49 -2.18 12.91
CA VAL A 89 -6.27 -3.06 11.76
C VAL A 89 -5.07 -2.56 10.94
N PRO A 90 -4.28 -3.46 10.32
CA PRO A 90 -3.16 -3.05 9.49
C PRO A 90 -3.65 -2.21 8.30
N LEU A 91 -2.89 -1.16 7.99
CA LEU A 91 -3.14 -0.30 6.82
C LEU A 91 -2.94 -1.07 5.53
N LEU A 92 -1.82 -1.78 5.43
CA LEU A 92 -1.51 -2.62 4.29
C LEU A 92 -0.62 -3.80 4.68
N SER A 93 -0.65 -4.85 3.87
CA SER A 93 0.32 -5.94 3.88
C SER A 93 1.23 -5.83 2.67
N LEU A 94 2.53 -5.97 2.88
CA LEU A 94 3.55 -5.88 1.85
C LEU A 94 4.19 -7.26 1.61
N SER A 95 4.07 -7.78 0.40
CA SER A 95 4.67 -9.05 -0.02
C SER A 95 5.67 -8.79 -1.15
N LYS A 96 6.94 -9.14 -0.92
CA LYS A 96 7.98 -9.10 -1.96
C LYS A 96 7.89 -10.40 -2.77
N LEU A 97 7.43 -10.31 -4.02
CA LEU A 97 7.35 -11.46 -4.91
C LEU A 97 8.71 -11.64 -5.57
N TYR A 98 9.40 -12.75 -5.28
CA TYR A 98 10.61 -13.16 -5.99
C TYR A 98 10.22 -14.12 -7.12
N HIS A 99 10.23 -13.66 -8.37
CA HIS A 99 10.15 -14.49 -9.56
C HIS A 99 11.51 -15.10 -9.82
N ASP A 100 11.80 -16.13 -9.04
CA ASP A 100 12.75 -17.22 -9.29
C ASP A 100 14.26 -16.91 -9.46
N LYS A 101 15.01 -18.01 -9.32
CA LYS A 101 16.44 -18.25 -9.01
C LYS A 101 17.56 -17.38 -9.60
N ASP A 102 17.29 -16.45 -10.51
CA ASP A 102 18.29 -15.54 -11.04
C ASP A 102 18.03 -14.13 -10.50
N PHE A 103 18.84 -13.77 -9.49
CA PHE A 103 18.89 -12.51 -8.72
C PHE A 103 18.89 -11.18 -9.53
N ILE A 104 18.74 -11.23 -10.86
CA ILE A 104 18.97 -10.13 -11.81
C ILE A 104 17.66 -9.40 -12.16
N SER A 105 16.49 -10.02 -11.99
CA SER A 105 15.21 -9.34 -12.18
C SER A 105 14.55 -9.07 -10.83
N GLN A 106 14.47 -7.80 -10.42
CA GLN A 106 13.63 -7.42 -9.28
C GLN A 106 12.18 -7.73 -9.63
N ALA A 107 11.76 -8.87 -9.12
CA ALA A 107 10.41 -9.35 -9.22
C ALA A 107 9.48 -8.52 -8.35
N GLY A 108 8.19 -8.56 -8.68
CA GLY A 108 7.21 -7.57 -8.26
C GLY A 108 7.08 -7.38 -6.75
N ILE A 109 6.36 -6.33 -6.38
CA ILE A 109 5.81 -6.16 -5.05
C ILE A 109 4.30 -6.33 -5.16
N GLU A 110 3.76 -7.17 -4.29
CA GLU A 110 2.33 -7.23 -4.02
C GLU A 110 2.04 -6.41 -2.77
N ILE A 111 1.08 -5.51 -2.88
CA ILE A 111 0.60 -4.63 -1.82
C ILE A 111 -0.88 -4.96 -1.63
N GLN A 112 -1.26 -5.36 -0.42
CA GLN A 112 -2.66 -5.60 -0.06
C GLN A 112 -3.10 -4.46 0.85
N LEU A 113 -3.89 -3.51 0.33
CA LEU A 113 -4.42 -2.38 1.07
C LEU A 113 -5.72 -2.77 1.77
N ASN A 114 -5.83 -2.41 3.05
CA ASN A 114 -7.09 -2.50 3.75
C ASN A 114 -8.06 -1.44 3.21
N GLY A 115 -9.30 -1.82 2.91
CA GLY A 115 -10.25 -0.93 2.25
C GLY A 115 -10.78 0.19 3.11
N TYR A 116 -10.56 0.14 4.42
CA TYR A 116 -10.75 1.32 5.27
C TYR A 116 -9.74 2.43 4.99
N ALA A 117 -8.62 2.16 4.32
CA ALA A 117 -7.71 3.20 3.84
C ALA A 117 -8.42 4.22 2.94
N LYS A 118 -9.46 3.81 2.20
CA LYS A 118 -10.29 4.70 1.39
C LYS A 118 -11.13 5.68 2.22
N LEU A 119 -11.42 5.36 3.49
CA LEU A 119 -12.24 6.19 4.37
C LEU A 119 -11.43 7.32 5.03
N LEU A 120 -10.11 7.37 4.83
CA LEU A 120 -9.24 8.35 5.48
C LEU A 120 -9.31 9.75 4.84
N ASP A 121 -9.93 9.87 3.67
CA ASP A 121 -10.07 11.12 2.91
C ASP A 121 -11.55 11.54 2.68
N TYR A 122 -12.51 11.01 3.47
CA TYR A 122 -13.93 11.42 3.44
C TYR A 122 -14.48 11.87 4.82
#